data_AF-A0A8H7U944-F1
#
_entry.id   AF-A0A8H7U944-F1
#
_cell.length_a   1.000
_cell.length_b   1.000
_cell.length_c   1.000
_cell.angle_alpha   90.00
_cell.angle_beta   90.00
_cell.angle_gamma   90.00
#
_symmetry.space_group_name_H-M   'P 1'
#
loop_
_entity.id
_entity.type
_entity.pdbx_description
1 polymer ?
#
loop_
_entity_poly.entity_id
_entity_poly.type
_entity_poly.pdbx_seq_one_letter_code
_entity_poly.pdbx_strand_id
1 'polypeptide(L)'
;FAGCTGLFILNGVILIVAIPIWKSYVDFVITNYKSQAGISDEEDEDVQVKKLTDDELQELTEETRKELLAACSATNYHIAESHRIWNEYMDFEQLLMKQSSTPESVQKIRALYLDRLMSIHMAWDQTFENFSTFVSSHDNAQYEETMVAVNQQCSSIKQAIGEREIIESELVQKRYDLNVLHEYLLKEKRAKTAPSLSQGLYERAVAVHCTDAGLWEDYVLFQVSYGK
;
A
#
# COMPACT_ATOMS: atom_id res chain seq x y z
N PHE A 1 18.71 -12.23 30.35
CA PHE A 1 18.77 -10.83 30.84
C PHE A 1 19.59 -10.01 29.86
N ALA A 2 18.94 -8.97 29.32
CA ALA A 2 19.47 -7.79 28.62
C ALA A 2 20.24 -7.97 27.29
N GLY A 3 19.69 -7.39 26.21
CA GLY A 3 20.49 -7.03 25.03
C GLY A 3 19.73 -6.86 23.71
N CYS A 4 18.67 -6.03 23.63
CA CYS A 4 18.18 -5.45 22.37
C CYS A 4 17.54 -4.10 22.71
N THR A 5 18.26 -2.99 22.49
CA THR A 5 17.95 -1.97 21.46
C THR A 5 16.50 -1.46 21.58
N GLY A 6 16.22 -0.30 22.16
CA GLY A 6 16.90 0.98 21.99
C GLY A 6 15.92 1.92 21.30
N LEU A 7 15.36 2.85 22.08
CA LEU A 7 14.48 3.97 21.71
C LEU A 7 13.06 3.63 21.25
N PHE A 8 12.20 3.38 22.24
CA PHE A 8 10.79 3.73 22.15
C PHE A 8 10.55 5.01 22.97
N ILE A 9 9.72 5.89 22.40
CA ILE A 9 9.06 7.04 23.03
C ILE A 9 9.88 8.34 23.11
N LEU A 10 9.74 9.16 22.08
CA LEU A 10 9.64 10.62 22.23
C LEU A 10 8.32 11.09 21.60
N ASN A 11 7.53 11.75 22.44
CA ASN A 11 6.23 12.39 22.20
C ASN A 11 5.93 12.82 20.75
N GLY A 12 4.93 12.16 20.14
CA GLY A 12 4.08 12.78 19.10
C GLY A 12 4.63 12.86 17.68
N VAL A 13 5.88 12.48 17.43
CA VAL A 13 6.43 12.32 16.08
C VAL A 13 6.85 10.87 15.93
N ILE A 14 5.86 10.00 15.67
CA ILE A 14 6.14 8.64 15.22
C ILE A 14 7.06 8.80 13.99
N LEU A 15 8.19 8.12 13.99
CA LEU A 15 8.99 7.94 12.79
C LEU A 15 8.11 7.18 11.78
N ILE A 16 7.34 7.91 10.95
CA ILE A 16 6.59 7.41 9.78
C ILE A 16 7.58 7.03 8.67
N VAL A 17 8.68 6.40 9.07
CA VAL A 17 9.76 6.00 8.17
C VAL A 17 9.38 4.66 7.57
N ALA A 18 8.60 4.82 6.50
CA ALA A 18 8.64 4.05 5.29
C ALA A 18 8.16 2.59 5.36
N ILE A 19 7.54 2.22 4.25
CA ILE A 19 7.00 0.93 3.85
C ILE A 19 7.55 -0.32 4.58
N PRO A 20 8.86 -0.50 4.85
CA PRO A 20 9.35 -1.62 5.66
C PRO A 20 8.62 -1.85 7.00
N ILE A 21 8.34 -0.81 7.78
CA ILE A 21 7.67 -0.98 9.10
C ILE A 21 6.23 -1.45 8.90
N TRP A 22 5.51 -0.79 7.98
CA TRP A 22 4.15 -1.20 7.61
C TRP A 22 4.12 -2.62 7.07
N LYS A 23 5.13 -3.02 6.29
CA LYS A 23 5.26 -4.37 5.77
C LYS A 23 5.40 -5.38 6.90
N SER A 24 6.32 -5.14 7.84
CA SER A 24 6.47 -6.02 9.01
C SER A 24 5.20 -6.11 9.86
N TYR A 25 4.48 -5.00 10.03
CA TYR A 25 3.20 -5.01 10.74
C TYR A 25 2.13 -5.80 9.99
N VAL A 26 1.97 -5.58 8.68
CA VAL A 26 1.02 -6.33 7.83
C VAL A 26 1.34 -7.82 7.84
N ASP A 27 2.62 -8.19 7.74
CA ASP A 27 3.07 -9.59 7.80
C ASP A 27 2.71 -10.22 9.14
N PHE A 28 2.88 -9.49 10.24
CA PHE A 28 2.44 -9.92 11.56
C PHE A 28 0.93 -10.12 11.64
N VAL A 29 0.14 -9.16 11.13
CA VAL A 29 -1.33 -9.22 11.12
C VAL A 29 -1.83 -10.42 10.33
N ILE A 30 -1.30 -10.65 9.12
CA ILE A 30 -1.66 -11.79 8.27
C ILE A 30 -1.24 -13.12 8.91
N THR A 31 -0.04 -13.18 9.49
CA THR A 31 0.45 -14.38 10.19
C THR A 31 -0.44 -14.72 11.38
N ASN A 32 -0.82 -13.71 12.16
CA ASN A 32 -1.73 -13.88 13.29
C ASN A 32 -3.12 -14.35 12.84
N TYR A 33 -3.66 -13.78 11.76
CA TYR A 33 -4.90 -14.26 11.14
C TYR A 33 -4.81 -15.73 10.74
N LYS A 34 -3.79 -16.09 9.95
CA LYS A 34 -3.57 -17.47 9.49
C LYS A 34 -3.50 -18.45 10.66
N SER A 35 -2.74 -18.10 11.70
CA SER A 35 -2.61 -18.93 12.91
C SER A 35 -3.94 -19.14 13.64
N GLN A 36 -4.77 -18.11 13.77
CA GLN A 36 -6.06 -18.22 14.47
C GLN A 36 -7.15 -18.89 13.61
N ALA A 37 -7.14 -18.64 12.31
CA ALA A 37 -8.04 -19.26 11.34
C ALA A 37 -7.68 -20.73 11.03
N GLY A 38 -6.55 -21.23 11.55
CA GLY A 38 -6.08 -22.60 11.28
C GLY A 38 -5.63 -22.80 9.84
N ILE A 39 -5.12 -21.75 9.19
CA ILE A 39 -4.60 -21.76 7.83
C ILE A 39 -3.09 -21.91 7.93
N SER A 40 -2.54 -23.08 7.61
CA SER A 40 -1.10 -23.30 7.47
C SER A 40 -0.72 -23.58 6.01
N ASP A 41 0.46 -23.11 5.61
CA ASP A 41 1.07 -23.46 4.32
C ASP A 41 1.83 -24.82 4.42
N GLU A 42 2.07 -25.32 5.64
CA GLU A 42 2.72 -26.59 5.94
C GLU A 42 1.68 -27.58 6.50
N GLU A 43 1.68 -28.83 6.00
CA GLU A 43 0.86 -29.96 6.45
C GLU A 43 1.29 -30.47 7.84
N ASP A 44 1.53 -29.59 8.81
CA ASP A 44 1.85 -29.99 10.18
C ASP A 44 0.56 -30.30 10.94
N GLU A 45 0.22 -31.59 10.97
CA GLU A 45 -1.02 -32.17 11.53
C GLU A 45 -1.21 -31.99 13.05
N ASP A 46 -0.27 -31.37 13.79
CA ASP A 46 -0.24 -31.46 15.26
C ASP A 46 -0.40 -30.13 16.05
N VAL A 47 -0.79 -29.03 15.40
CA VAL A 47 -1.18 -27.81 16.14
C VAL A 47 -2.69 -27.84 16.44
N GLN A 48 -3.04 -28.13 17.70
CA GLN A 48 -4.41 -27.98 18.23
C GLN A 48 -4.82 -26.50 18.26
N VAL A 49 -5.20 -25.95 17.10
CA VAL A 49 -5.80 -24.61 17.01
C VAL A 49 -7.26 -24.71 17.48
N LYS A 50 -7.70 -23.80 18.36
CA LYS A 50 -9.12 -23.67 18.71
C LYS A 50 -9.89 -23.48 17.40
N LYS A 51 -10.75 -24.43 17.04
CA LYS A 51 -11.65 -24.25 15.89
C LYS A 51 -12.62 -23.12 16.20
N LEU A 52 -12.46 -22.00 15.51
CA LEU A 52 -13.37 -20.86 15.59
C LEU A 52 -14.75 -21.27 15.04
N THR A 53 -15.80 -20.68 15.60
CA THR A 53 -17.13 -20.72 14.96
C THR A 53 -17.11 -19.87 13.69
N ASP A 54 -18.10 -20.06 12.80
CA ASP A 54 -18.22 -19.26 11.58
C ASP A 54 -18.35 -17.76 11.90
N ASP A 55 -19.08 -17.41 12.97
CA ASP A 55 -19.23 -16.02 13.45
C ASP A 55 -17.90 -15.44 13.97
N GLU A 56 -17.15 -16.21 14.77
CA GLU A 56 -15.83 -15.79 15.28
C GLU A 56 -14.82 -15.59 14.13
N LEU A 57 -14.85 -16.47 13.12
CA LEU A 57 -13.99 -16.37 11.95
C LEU A 57 -14.36 -15.15 11.08
N GLN A 58 -15.65 -14.85 10.94
CA GLN A 58 -16.11 -13.67 10.22
C GLN A 58 -15.65 -12.39 10.93
N GLU A 59 -15.80 -12.30 12.26
CA GLU A 59 -15.34 -11.15 13.05
C GLU A 59 -13.83 -10.93 12.90
N LEU A 60 -13.04 -11.99 13.08
CA LEU A 60 -11.59 -11.96 12.89
C LEU A 60 -11.19 -11.47 11.47
N THR A 61 -11.94 -11.91 10.45
CA THR A 61 -11.72 -11.51 9.05
C THR A 61 -11.97 -10.01 8.84
N GLU A 62 -13.06 -9.47 9.39
CA GLU A 62 -13.38 -8.05 9.28
C GLU A 62 -12.39 -7.16 10.06
N GLU A 63 -11.96 -7.60 11.24
CA GLU A 63 -10.93 -6.91 12.02
C GLU A 63 -9.59 -6.86 11.27
N THR A 64 -9.15 -8.00 10.76
CA THR A 64 -7.92 -8.12 9.95
C THR A 64 -8.00 -7.20 8.73
N ARG A 65 -9.13 -7.22 8.01
CA ARG A 65 -9.35 -6.35 6.85
C ARG A 65 -9.25 -4.87 7.21
N LYS A 66 -9.83 -4.46 8.34
CA LYS A 66 -9.77 -3.07 8.82
C LYS A 66 -8.33 -2.63 9.07
N GLU A 67 -7.50 -3.49 9.68
CA GLU A 67 -6.08 -3.20 9.90
C GLU A 67 -5.29 -3.10 8.60
N LEU A 68 -5.52 -4.02 7.66
CA LEU A 68 -4.87 -3.99 6.34
C LEU A 68 -5.27 -2.77 5.51
N LEU A 69 -6.54 -2.38 5.54
CA LEU A 69 -7.02 -1.16 4.87
C LEU A 69 -6.43 0.11 5.51
N ALA A 70 -6.27 0.13 6.83
CA ALA A 70 -5.59 1.24 7.51
C ALA A 70 -4.13 1.36 7.05
N ALA A 71 -3.42 0.24 6.92
CA ALA A 71 -2.06 0.22 6.38
C ALA A 71 -2.00 0.68 4.92
N CYS A 72 -2.94 0.24 4.07
CA CYS A 72 -3.04 0.69 2.68
C CYS A 72 -3.28 2.20 2.61
N SER A 73 -4.21 2.73 3.42
CA SER A 73 -4.52 4.16 3.46
C SER A 73 -3.33 5.00 3.90
N ALA A 74 -2.63 4.56 4.97
CA ALA A 74 -1.46 5.25 5.50
C ALA A 74 -0.29 5.30 4.50
N THR A 75 -0.21 4.34 3.59
CA THR A 75 0.92 4.20 2.67
C THR A 75 0.60 4.57 1.22
N ASN A 76 -0.67 4.82 0.88
CA ASN A 76 -1.13 4.93 -0.50
C ASN A 76 -0.34 5.96 -1.33
N TYR A 77 0.04 7.07 -0.70
CA TYR A 77 0.71 8.20 -1.35
C TYR A 77 2.22 8.01 -1.54
N HIS A 78 2.78 6.90 -1.04
CA HIS A 78 4.15 6.52 -1.34
C HIS A 78 4.22 5.88 -2.75
N ILE A 79 4.17 6.71 -3.80
CA ILE A 79 4.05 6.28 -5.20
C ILE A 79 5.01 5.14 -5.59
N ALA A 80 6.27 5.20 -5.12
CA ALA A 80 7.26 4.18 -5.45
C ALA A 80 6.94 2.78 -4.89
N GLU A 81 6.46 2.68 -3.65
CA GLU A 81 6.52 1.44 -2.86
C GLU A 81 5.19 1.07 -2.19
N SER A 82 4.14 1.90 -2.30
CA SER A 82 2.82 1.64 -1.71
C SER A 82 2.18 0.34 -2.21
N HIS A 83 2.57 -0.10 -3.41
CA HIS A 83 2.13 -1.36 -4.00
C HIS A 83 2.49 -2.57 -3.13
N ARG A 84 3.58 -2.51 -2.34
CA ARG A 84 3.99 -3.62 -1.49
C ARG A 84 2.98 -3.92 -0.38
N ILE A 85 2.35 -2.89 0.17
CA ILE A 85 1.34 -3.04 1.21
C ILE A 85 0.00 -3.45 0.60
N TRP A 86 -0.36 -2.82 -0.52
CA TRP A 86 -1.60 -3.15 -1.22
C TRP A 86 -1.60 -4.59 -1.76
N ASN A 87 -0.46 -5.10 -2.25
CA ASN A 87 -0.33 -6.47 -2.72
C ASN A 87 -0.63 -7.48 -1.60
N GLU A 88 -0.13 -7.27 -0.38
CA GLU A 88 -0.44 -8.15 0.76
C GLU A 88 -1.94 -8.15 1.10
N TYR A 89 -2.60 -6.99 1.01
CA TYR A 89 -4.05 -6.90 1.19
C TYR A 89 -4.82 -7.62 0.06
N MET A 90 -4.39 -7.45 -1.19
CA MET A 90 -4.98 -8.15 -2.34
C MET A 90 -4.80 -9.67 -2.22
N ASP A 91 -3.61 -10.14 -1.82
CA ASP A 91 -3.30 -11.56 -1.62
C ASP A 91 -4.15 -12.15 -0.50
N PHE A 92 -4.35 -11.40 0.60
CA PHE A 92 -5.27 -11.77 1.67
C PHE A 92 -6.72 -11.92 1.16
N GLU A 93 -7.23 -10.98 0.38
CA GLU A 93 -8.59 -11.06 -0.17
C GLU A 93 -8.74 -12.21 -1.18
N GLN A 94 -7.70 -12.49 -1.98
CA GLN A 94 -7.68 -13.65 -2.86
C GLN A 94 -7.62 -14.97 -2.10
N LEU A 95 -6.92 -15.03 -0.95
CA LEU A 95 -6.93 -16.18 -0.06
C LEU A 95 -8.36 -16.46 0.43
N LEU A 96 -9.08 -15.43 0.89
CA LEU A 96 -10.48 -15.57 1.31
C LEU A 96 -11.39 -16.03 0.16
N MET A 97 -11.22 -15.47 -1.04
CA MET A 97 -11.96 -15.87 -2.24
C MET A 97 -11.71 -17.34 -2.61
N LYS A 98 -10.48 -17.84 -2.45
CA LYS A 98 -10.14 -19.25 -2.72
C LYS A 98 -10.77 -20.21 -1.71
N GLN A 99 -10.93 -19.79 -0.45
CA GLN A 99 -11.59 -20.59 0.59
C GLN A 99 -13.11 -20.65 0.39
N SER A 100 -13.71 -19.54 -0.03
CA SER A 100 -15.14 -19.43 -0.33
C SER A 100 -15.37 -18.58 -1.57
N SER A 101 -15.45 -19.24 -2.72
CA SER A 101 -15.69 -18.57 -4.00
C SER A 101 -17.18 -18.28 -4.15
N THR A 102 -17.54 -17.01 -4.05
CA THR A 102 -18.90 -16.51 -4.28
C THR A 102 -18.86 -15.41 -5.35
N PRO A 103 -19.98 -15.15 -6.05
CA PRO A 103 -20.06 -14.03 -6.99
C PRO A 103 -19.67 -12.69 -6.36
N GLU A 104 -20.02 -12.48 -5.09
CA GLU A 104 -19.70 -11.28 -4.32
C GLU A 104 -18.19 -11.17 -4.05
N SER A 105 -17.50 -12.28 -3.73
CA SER A 105 -16.05 -12.25 -3.51
C SER A 105 -15.29 -11.96 -4.81
N VAL A 106 -15.73 -12.51 -5.95
CA VAL A 106 -15.18 -12.16 -7.28
C VAL A 106 -15.40 -10.69 -7.61
N GLN A 107 -16.60 -10.16 -7.38
CA GLN A 107 -16.91 -8.75 -7.63
C GLN A 107 -16.08 -7.82 -6.72
N LYS A 108 -15.83 -8.23 -5.47
CA LYS A 108 -14.98 -7.48 -4.55
C LYS A 108 -13.54 -7.39 -5.03
N ILE A 109 -12.93 -8.51 -5.44
CA ILE A 109 -11.56 -8.50 -6.00
C ILE A 109 -11.49 -7.60 -7.24
N ARG A 110 -12.48 -7.70 -8.14
CA ARG A 110 -12.58 -6.82 -9.31
C ARG A 110 -12.60 -5.35 -8.90
N ALA A 111 -13.42 -4.98 -7.92
CA ALA A 111 -13.53 -3.60 -7.44
C ALA A 111 -12.22 -3.10 -6.82
N LEU A 112 -11.52 -3.94 -6.06
CA LEU A 112 -10.21 -3.60 -5.47
C LEU A 112 -9.15 -3.31 -6.54
N TYR A 113 -9.09 -4.10 -7.61
CA TYR A 113 -8.21 -3.82 -8.74
C TYR A 113 -8.54 -2.49 -9.42
N LEU A 114 -9.82 -2.24 -9.70
CA LEU A 114 -10.26 -1.01 -10.35
C LEU A 114 -9.93 0.23 -9.51
N ASP A 115 -10.19 0.20 -8.20
CA ASP A 115 -9.82 1.27 -7.27
C ASP A 115 -8.30 1.52 -7.29
N ARG A 116 -7.51 0.45 -7.29
CA ARG A 116 -6.05 0.56 -7.33
C ARG A 116 -5.55 1.15 -8.64
N LEU A 117 -6.09 0.73 -9.78
CA LEU A 117 -5.72 1.25 -11.10
C LEU A 117 -6.05 2.74 -11.29
N MET A 118 -7.00 3.26 -10.50
CA MET A 118 -7.31 4.69 -10.46
C MET A 118 -6.36 5.50 -9.55
N SER A 119 -5.42 4.85 -8.87
CA SER A 119 -4.41 5.47 -8.02
C SER A 119 -3.05 5.59 -8.71
N ILE A 120 -2.27 6.62 -8.36
CA ILE A 120 -0.92 6.84 -8.90
C ILE A 120 0.10 6.01 -8.12
N HIS A 121 0.70 4.99 -8.74
CA HIS A 121 1.78 4.19 -8.16
C HIS A 121 2.71 3.61 -9.25
N MET A 122 3.98 3.35 -8.92
CA MET A 122 5.00 2.87 -9.89
C MET A 122 4.76 1.44 -10.40
N ALA A 123 4.00 0.62 -9.66
CA ALA A 123 3.69 -0.75 -10.07
C ALA A 123 2.40 -0.90 -10.92
N TRP A 124 1.93 0.19 -11.56
CA TRP A 124 0.64 0.22 -12.25
C TRP A 124 0.52 -0.84 -13.35
N ASP A 125 1.55 -1.00 -14.19
CA ASP A 125 1.54 -1.99 -15.27
C ASP A 125 1.43 -3.43 -14.73
N GLN A 126 2.13 -3.76 -13.64
CA GLN A 126 2.00 -5.07 -12.99
C GLN A 126 0.60 -5.29 -12.42
N THR A 127 0.02 -4.27 -11.79
CA THR A 127 -1.37 -4.34 -11.30
C THR A 127 -2.35 -4.53 -12.44
N PHE A 128 -2.15 -3.87 -13.58
CA PHE A 128 -2.98 -4.01 -14.77
C PHE A 128 -2.86 -5.42 -15.39
N GLU A 129 -1.65 -5.98 -15.46
CA GLU A 129 -1.41 -7.35 -15.90
C GLU A 129 -2.12 -8.38 -15.00
N ASN A 130 -2.02 -8.20 -13.68
CA ASN A 130 -2.69 -9.07 -12.70
C ASN A 130 -4.21 -8.96 -12.82
N PHE A 131 -4.73 -7.75 -12.99
CA PHE A 131 -6.16 -7.50 -13.24
C PHE A 131 -6.64 -8.16 -14.55
N SER A 132 -5.86 -8.02 -15.62
CA SER A 132 -6.14 -8.64 -16.92
C SER A 132 -6.26 -10.17 -16.79
N THR A 133 -5.30 -10.79 -16.10
CA THR A 133 -5.30 -12.23 -15.80
C THR A 133 -6.50 -12.65 -14.94
N PHE A 134 -6.87 -11.81 -13.97
CA PHE A 134 -8.05 -12.04 -13.14
C PHE A 134 -9.35 -12.02 -13.97
N VAL A 135 -9.53 -11.01 -14.84
CA VAL A 135 -10.72 -10.88 -15.70
C VAL A 135 -10.79 -12.03 -16.71
N SER A 136 -9.69 -12.42 -17.35
CA SER A 136 -9.72 -13.56 -18.28
C SER A 136 -10.12 -14.86 -17.59
N SER A 137 -9.85 -15.00 -16.29
CA SER A 137 -10.17 -16.20 -15.52
C SER A 137 -11.61 -16.23 -14.99
N HIS A 138 -12.22 -15.08 -14.73
CA HIS A 138 -13.54 -14.99 -14.05
C HIS A 138 -14.64 -14.33 -14.90
N ASP A 139 -14.30 -13.59 -15.95
CA ASP A 139 -15.22 -12.82 -16.80
C ASP A 139 -14.68 -12.70 -18.24
N ASN A 140 -14.28 -13.84 -18.82
CA ASN A 140 -13.66 -13.86 -20.15
C ASN A 140 -14.59 -13.33 -21.26
N ALA A 141 -15.91 -13.45 -21.08
CA ALA A 141 -16.89 -13.00 -22.06
C ALA A 141 -16.88 -11.49 -22.28
N GLN A 142 -16.51 -10.71 -21.26
CA GLN A 142 -16.43 -9.24 -21.29
C GLN A 142 -14.99 -8.73 -21.25
N TYR A 143 -14.01 -9.61 -21.49
CA TYR A 143 -12.59 -9.32 -21.31
C TYR A 143 -12.13 -8.12 -22.16
N GLU A 144 -12.32 -8.19 -23.48
CA GLU A 144 -11.85 -7.13 -24.40
C GLU A 144 -12.49 -5.77 -24.08
N GLU A 145 -13.81 -5.75 -23.88
CA GLU A 145 -14.56 -4.55 -23.53
C GLU A 145 -14.08 -3.95 -22.20
N THR A 146 -13.86 -4.80 -21.19
CA THR A 146 -13.33 -4.38 -19.89
C THR A 146 -11.94 -3.77 -20.02
N MET A 147 -11.02 -4.42 -20.77
CA MET A 147 -9.65 -3.93 -20.92
C MET A 147 -9.58 -2.59 -21.67
N VAL A 148 -10.43 -2.40 -22.69
CA VAL A 148 -10.54 -1.12 -23.41
C VAL A 148 -11.08 -0.04 -22.48
N ALA A 149 -12.16 -0.31 -21.76
CA ALA A 149 -12.78 0.65 -20.85
C ALA A 149 -11.81 1.10 -19.74
N VAL A 150 -11.09 0.16 -19.11
CA VAL A 150 -10.13 0.46 -18.04
C VAL A 150 -8.94 1.27 -18.56
N ASN A 151 -8.37 0.91 -19.72
CA ASN A 151 -7.30 1.70 -20.32
C ASN A 151 -7.73 3.14 -20.63
N GLN A 152 -8.95 3.32 -21.13
CA GLN A 152 -9.50 4.64 -21.41
C GLN A 152 -9.71 5.44 -20.11
N GLN A 153 -10.24 4.82 -19.06
CA GLN A 153 -10.47 5.47 -17.76
C GLN A 153 -9.16 5.87 -17.07
N CYS A 154 -8.11 5.06 -17.20
CA CYS A 154 -6.83 5.27 -16.52
C CYS A 154 -5.83 6.13 -17.32
N SER A 155 -6.20 6.66 -18.50
CA SER A 155 -5.25 7.34 -19.38
C SER A 155 -4.55 8.54 -18.71
N SER A 156 -5.28 9.32 -17.91
CA SER A 156 -4.74 10.45 -17.14
C SER A 156 -3.84 10.00 -15.99
N ILE A 157 -4.16 8.88 -15.35
CA ILE A 157 -3.34 8.27 -14.29
C ILE A 157 -2.00 7.81 -14.86
N LYS A 158 -2.02 7.12 -16.01
CA LYS A 158 -0.78 6.69 -16.70
C LYS A 158 0.10 7.86 -17.10
N GLN A 159 -0.50 8.94 -17.62
CA GLN A 159 0.25 10.17 -17.90
C GLN A 159 0.90 10.73 -16.62
N ALA A 160 0.14 10.82 -15.52
CA ALA A 160 0.63 11.32 -14.24
C ALA A 160 1.75 10.43 -13.66
N ILE A 161 1.71 9.12 -13.88
CA ILE A 161 2.79 8.19 -13.52
C ILE A 161 4.04 8.49 -14.36
N GLY A 162 3.92 8.58 -15.68
CA GLY A 162 5.05 8.86 -16.58
C GLY A 162 5.75 10.19 -16.31
N GLU A 163 5.01 11.23 -15.89
CA GLU A 163 5.59 12.52 -15.47
C GLU A 163 6.48 12.41 -14.21
N ARG A 164 6.26 11.37 -13.39
CA ARG A 164 6.96 11.12 -12.12
C ARG A 164 8.05 10.07 -12.25
N GLU A 165 7.92 9.11 -13.16
CA GLU A 165 8.92 8.07 -13.39
C GLU A 165 10.35 8.62 -13.55
N ILE A 166 10.50 9.73 -14.28
CA ILE A 166 11.80 10.36 -14.52
C ILE A 166 12.47 10.78 -13.20
N ILE A 167 11.73 11.47 -12.33
CA ILE A 167 12.28 11.99 -11.07
C ILE A 167 12.38 10.89 -9.99
N GLU A 168 11.49 9.90 -10.01
CA GLU A 168 11.59 8.71 -9.17
C GLU A 168 12.83 7.88 -9.52
N SER A 169 13.13 7.71 -10.81
CA SER A 169 14.37 7.06 -11.27
C SER A 169 15.61 7.83 -10.83
N GLU A 170 15.60 9.17 -10.98
CA GLU A 170 16.69 10.03 -10.55
C GLU A 170 16.94 9.97 -9.04
N LEU A 171 15.87 9.93 -8.23
CA LEU A 171 15.97 9.75 -6.78
C LEU A 171 16.72 8.46 -6.43
N VAL A 172 16.38 7.34 -7.05
CA VAL A 172 17.06 6.06 -6.80
C VAL A 172 18.53 6.15 -7.20
N GLN A 173 18.83 6.69 -8.40
CA GLN A 173 20.20 6.82 -8.91
C GLN A 173 21.08 7.69 -8.01
N LYS A 174 20.53 8.80 -7.51
CA LYS A 174 21.21 9.74 -6.61
C LYS A 174 21.07 9.38 -5.13
N ARG A 175 20.60 8.17 -4.80
CA ARG A 175 20.45 7.66 -3.43
C ARG A 175 19.66 8.61 -2.53
N TYR A 176 18.54 9.11 -3.05
CA TYR A 176 17.61 10.01 -2.37
C TYR A 176 18.27 11.32 -1.91
N ASP A 177 19.12 11.91 -2.76
CA ASP A 177 19.72 13.24 -2.52
C ASP A 177 18.65 14.28 -2.20
N LEU A 178 18.92 15.11 -1.18
CA LEU A 178 17.95 16.08 -0.66
C LEU A 178 17.57 17.13 -1.71
N ASN A 179 18.47 17.52 -2.62
CA ASN A 179 18.15 18.50 -3.66
C ASN A 179 17.13 17.95 -4.66
N VAL A 180 17.27 16.67 -5.03
CA VAL A 180 16.32 16.00 -5.94
C VAL A 180 14.94 15.89 -5.28
N LEU A 181 14.89 15.56 -3.99
CA LEU A 181 13.64 15.55 -3.21
C LEU A 181 12.99 16.94 -3.15
N HIS A 182 13.78 17.99 -2.94
CA HIS A 182 13.29 19.38 -2.96
C HIS A 182 12.76 19.78 -4.34
N GLU A 183 13.47 19.44 -5.42
CA GLU A 183 13.01 19.68 -6.79
C GLU A 183 11.68 18.98 -7.06
N TYR A 184 11.53 17.75 -6.58
CA TYR A 184 10.29 17.00 -6.68
C TYR A 184 9.14 17.66 -5.91
N LEU A 185 9.36 18.01 -4.64
CA LEU A 185 8.39 18.75 -3.83
C LEU A 185 7.97 20.06 -4.50
N LEU A 186 8.91 20.82 -5.07
CA LEU A 186 8.60 22.05 -5.80
C LEU A 186 7.78 21.79 -7.05
N LYS A 187 8.08 20.73 -7.80
CA LYS A 187 7.31 20.31 -8.99
C LYS A 187 5.87 19.97 -8.60
N GLU A 188 5.68 19.17 -7.56
CA GLU A 188 4.36 18.77 -7.06
C GLU A 188 3.53 19.95 -6.55
N LYS A 189 4.16 20.86 -5.79
CA LYS A 189 3.52 22.10 -5.32
C LYS A 189 3.07 22.99 -6.50
N ARG A 190 3.89 23.12 -7.54
CA ARG A 190 3.55 23.91 -8.75
C ARG A 190 2.42 23.28 -9.55
N ALA A 191 2.40 21.95 -9.64
CA ALA A 191 1.34 21.19 -10.28
C ALA A 191 0.03 21.17 -9.46
N LYS A 192 0.03 21.74 -8.24
CA LYS A 192 -1.12 21.80 -7.32
C LYS A 192 -1.73 20.42 -7.08
N THR A 193 -0.86 19.43 -6.91
CA THR A 193 -1.29 18.06 -6.68
C THR A 193 -1.85 17.88 -5.27
N ALA A 194 -2.48 16.73 -5.03
CA ALA A 194 -3.07 16.45 -3.73
C ALA A 194 -2.02 16.63 -2.62
N PRO A 195 -2.34 17.32 -1.50
CA PRO A 195 -1.37 17.55 -0.43
C PRO A 195 -0.74 16.25 0.07
N SER A 196 -1.49 15.17 0.07
CA SER A 196 -1.03 13.84 0.45
C SER A 196 0.18 13.31 -0.33
N LEU A 197 0.36 13.73 -1.59
CA LEU A 197 1.56 13.39 -2.35
C LEU A 197 2.79 14.16 -1.85
N SER A 198 2.62 15.46 -1.58
CA SER A 198 3.70 16.25 -0.96
C SER A 198 4.04 15.73 0.43
N GLN A 199 3.04 15.27 1.19
CA GLN A 199 3.24 14.59 2.46
C GLN A 199 4.13 13.35 2.30
N GLY A 200 3.79 12.44 1.38
CA GLY A 200 4.61 11.25 1.13
C GLY A 200 6.05 11.57 0.74
N LEU A 201 6.29 12.65 -0.01
CA LEU A 201 7.64 13.12 -0.35
C LEU A 201 8.39 13.67 0.86
N TYR A 202 7.72 14.45 1.73
CA TYR A 202 8.32 14.91 2.99
C TYR A 202 8.67 13.74 3.90
N GLU A 203 7.77 12.77 4.08
CA GLU A 203 8.00 11.57 4.88
C GLU A 203 9.21 10.76 4.38
N ARG A 204 9.33 10.61 3.04
CA ARG A 204 10.52 10.01 2.41
C ARG A 204 11.78 10.83 2.64
N ALA A 205 11.69 12.16 2.60
CA ALA A 205 12.83 13.03 2.82
C ALA A 205 13.34 12.95 4.26
N VAL A 206 12.46 13.07 5.25
CA VAL A 206 12.85 13.00 6.68
C VAL A 206 13.32 11.60 7.08
N ALA A 207 12.86 10.55 6.38
CA ALA A 207 13.36 9.19 6.57
C ALA A 207 14.85 9.07 6.24
N VAL A 208 15.34 9.77 5.21
CA VAL A 208 16.73 9.70 4.75
C VAL A 208 17.58 10.80 5.41
N HIS A 209 17.02 12.00 5.57
CA HIS A 209 17.72 13.21 6.04
C HIS A 209 17.18 13.67 7.39
N CYS A 210 16.98 12.74 8.32
CA CYS A 210 16.33 12.99 9.61
C CYS A 210 17.03 14.02 10.51
N THR A 211 18.29 14.34 10.25
CA THR A 211 19.09 15.32 11.01
C THR A 211 19.03 16.74 10.44
N ASP A 212 18.37 16.95 9.29
CA ASP A 212 18.21 18.28 8.70
C ASP A 212 17.05 19.03 9.37
N ALA A 213 17.38 20.04 10.18
CA ALA A 213 16.38 20.82 10.90
C ALA A 213 15.46 21.63 9.97
N GLY A 214 15.99 22.15 8.86
CA GLY A 214 15.22 22.95 7.91
C GLY A 214 14.14 22.12 7.21
N LEU A 215 14.44 20.86 6.89
CA LEU A 215 13.47 19.92 6.34
C LEU A 215 12.32 19.63 7.31
N TRP A 216 12.61 19.47 8.60
CA TRP A 216 11.57 19.30 9.62
C TRP A 216 10.72 20.55 9.79
N GLU A 217 11.33 21.74 9.80
CA GLU A 217 10.61 23.02 9.85
C GLU A 217 9.65 23.16 8.67
N ASP A 218 10.13 22.90 7.44
CA ASP A 218 9.31 22.92 6.23
C ASP A 218 8.17 21.90 6.27
N TYR A 219 8.45 20.69 6.79
CA TYR A 219 7.43 19.65 6.88
C TYR A 219 6.35 19.99 7.91
N VAL A 220 6.74 20.50 9.08
CA VAL A 220 5.79 20.95 10.10
C VAL A 220 4.93 22.11 9.58
N LEU A 221 5.53 23.08 8.87
CA LEU A 221 4.77 24.17 8.25
C LEU A 221 3.78 23.66 7.20
N PHE A 222 4.19 22.68 6.40
CA PHE A 222 3.29 21.99 5.47
C PHE A 222 2.13 21.31 6.21
N GLN A 223 2.39 20.57 7.29
CA GLN A 223 1.37 19.92 8.10
C GLN A 223 0.42 20.93 8.77
N VAL A 224 0.89 22.07 9.23
CA VAL A 224 0.01 23.13 9.76
C VAL A 224 -0.89 23.72 8.67
N SER A 225 -0.40 23.79 7.44
CA SER A 225 -1.12 24.39 6.31
C SER A 225 -2.16 23.45 5.68
N TYR A 226 -1.89 22.14 5.71
CA TYR A 226 -2.66 21.14 4.96
C TYR A 226 -3.10 19.91 5.76
N GLY A 227 -2.54 19.69 6.94
CA GLY A 227 -2.94 18.64 7.86
C GLY A 227 -4.33 18.93 8.41
N LYS A 228 -5.24 17.99 8.20
CA LYS A 228 -6.58 17.98 8.76
C LYS A 228 -6.72 16.81 9.72
#